data_AF-A0ABD3DZ85-F1
#
_entry.id   AF-A0ABD3DZ85-F1
#
_cell.length_a   1.000
_cell.length_b   1.000
_cell.length_c   1.000
_cell.angle_alpha   90.00
_cell.angle_beta   90.00
_cell.angle_gamma   90.00
#
_symmetry.space_group_name_H-M   'P 1'
#
loop_
_entity.id
_entity.type
_entity.pdbx_description
1 polymer ?
#
loop_
_entity_poly.entity_id
_entity_poly.type
_entity_poly.pdbx_seq_one_letter_code
_entity_poly.pdbx_strand_id
1 'polypeptide(L)'
;MATQSTAPPEDPPPTAGLPTTTTASTAKSANKLTLIPLIFLIYFEVAGRPFGEEPAVQAAGPLFAILGFLIFPFIWSVPEALITAELSTAFPGNGG
;
A
#
# COMPACT_ATOMS: atom_id res chain seq x y z
N MET A 1 22.29 9.11 -77.65
CA MET A 1 22.12 10.30 -76.79
C MET A 1 20.72 10.24 -76.17
N ALA A 2 20.68 10.36 -74.84
CA ALA A 2 19.57 10.46 -73.89
C ALA A 2 18.13 10.08 -74.31
N THR A 3 17.63 9.02 -73.68
CA THR A 3 16.21 8.85 -73.32
C THR A 3 15.94 9.62 -72.03
N GLN A 4 14.88 10.42 -71.97
CA GLN A 4 14.28 10.81 -70.69
C GLN A 4 12.78 11.02 -70.89
N SER A 5 12.01 10.03 -70.43
CA SER A 5 10.55 10.06 -70.33
C SER A 5 10.21 10.28 -68.87
N THR A 6 9.55 11.39 -68.57
CA THR A 6 9.14 11.85 -67.24
C THR A 6 8.00 11.01 -66.69
N ALA A 7 8.15 10.50 -65.46
CA ALA A 7 7.06 9.97 -64.64
C ALA A 7 6.90 10.83 -63.35
N PRO A 8 5.68 11.06 -62.82
CA PRO A 8 5.46 11.85 -61.61
C PRO A 8 5.78 11.04 -60.34
N PRO A 9 6.13 11.69 -59.21
CA PRO A 9 6.21 11.03 -57.91
C PRO A 9 4.80 10.73 -57.40
N GLU A 10 4.48 9.46 -57.15
CA GLU A 10 3.27 9.06 -56.42
C GLU A 10 3.43 9.46 -54.95
N ASP A 11 2.58 10.39 -54.49
CA ASP A 11 2.39 10.64 -53.06
C ASP A 11 1.80 9.37 -52.41
N PRO A 12 2.36 8.88 -51.28
CA PRO A 12 1.72 7.82 -50.52
C PRO A 12 0.35 8.32 -50.01
N PRO A 13 -0.68 7.45 -49.97
CA PRO A 13 -2.02 7.84 -49.58
C PRO A 13 -2.02 8.48 -48.18
N PRO A 14 -2.87 9.48 -47.92
CA PRO A 14 -3.03 10.03 -46.58
C PRO A 14 -3.48 8.88 -45.68
N THR A 15 -2.55 8.39 -44.86
CA THR A 15 -2.82 7.38 -43.84
C THR A 15 -3.87 7.99 -42.94
N ALA A 16 -5.10 7.54 -43.08
CA ALA A 16 -6.21 7.89 -42.22
C ALA A 16 -5.74 7.60 -40.79
N GLY A 17 -5.35 8.66 -40.08
CA GLY A 17 -5.00 8.59 -38.67
C GLY A 17 -6.24 8.07 -37.96
N LEU A 18 -6.18 6.84 -37.47
CA LEU A 18 -7.19 6.30 -36.59
C LEU A 18 -7.40 7.32 -35.45
N PRO A 19 -8.64 7.60 -35.03
CA PRO A 19 -8.86 8.29 -33.77
C PRO A 19 -8.28 7.40 -32.68
N THR A 20 -7.02 7.66 -32.33
CA THR A 20 -6.44 7.18 -31.10
C THR A 20 -7.21 7.97 -30.04
N THR A 21 -8.31 7.41 -29.57
CA THR A 21 -8.93 7.83 -28.32
C THR A 21 -7.88 7.57 -27.26
N THR A 22 -6.96 8.51 -27.09
CA THR A 22 -6.11 8.63 -25.91
C THR A 22 -7.08 8.96 -24.79
N THR A 23 -7.69 7.93 -24.23
CA THR A 23 -8.22 7.98 -22.87
C THR A 23 -7.03 8.38 -22.03
N ALA A 24 -6.89 9.67 -21.77
CA ALA A 24 -5.95 10.20 -20.82
C ALA A 24 -6.32 9.58 -19.48
N SER A 25 -5.71 8.43 -19.18
CA SER A 25 -5.68 7.86 -17.86
C SER A 25 -5.04 8.94 -17.00
N THR A 26 -5.88 9.69 -16.31
CA THR A 26 -5.44 10.59 -15.27
C THR A 26 -4.91 9.66 -14.21
N ALA A 27 -3.61 9.38 -14.23
CA ALA A 27 -2.94 8.55 -13.25
C ALA A 27 -3.17 9.21 -11.89
N LYS A 28 -4.20 8.74 -11.19
CA LYS A 28 -4.50 9.16 -9.82
C LYS A 28 -3.23 8.87 -9.04
N SER A 29 -2.58 9.90 -8.51
CA SER A 29 -1.39 9.69 -7.68
C SER A 29 -1.81 8.71 -6.59
N ALA A 30 -1.18 7.54 -6.54
CA ALA A 30 -1.36 6.62 -5.44
C ALA A 30 -0.97 7.40 -4.19
N ASN A 31 -1.95 7.75 -3.36
CA ASN A 31 -1.68 8.42 -2.10
C ASN A 31 -0.83 7.45 -1.29
N LYS A 32 0.45 7.77 -1.12
CA LYS A 32 1.35 6.99 -0.29
C LYS A 32 0.75 7.01 1.11
N LEU A 33 0.47 5.84 1.67
CA LEU A 33 0.10 5.72 3.08
C LEU A 33 1.26 6.28 3.89
N THR A 34 1.07 7.47 4.45
CA THR A 34 2.04 8.09 5.32
C THR A 34 2.03 7.37 6.68
N LEU A 35 3.10 7.52 7.45
CA LEU A 35 3.30 6.79 8.71
C LEU A 35 2.10 6.92 9.67
N ILE A 36 1.53 8.12 9.78
CA ILE A 36 0.43 8.42 10.69
C ILE A 36 -0.85 7.62 10.36
N PRO A 37 -1.43 7.71 9.14
CA PRO A 37 -2.58 6.89 8.77
C PRO A 37 -2.29 5.39 8.79
N LEU A 38 -1.04 4.97 8.52
CA LEU A 38 -0.63 3.56 8.68
C LEU A 38 -0.73 3.08 10.14
N ILE A 39 -0.20 3.86 11.10
CA ILE A 39 -0.30 3.56 12.54
C ILE A 39 -1.77 3.48 12.97
N PHE A 40 -2.60 4.42 12.54
CA PHE A 40 -4.02 4.41 12.87
C PHE A 40 -4.75 3.19 12.30
N LEU A 41 -4.42 2.77 11.08
CA LEU A 41 -5.02 1.58 10.47
C LEU A 41 -4.67 0.32 11.27
N ILE A 42 -3.38 0.14 11.61
CA ILE A 42 -2.89 -1.00 12.39
C ILE A 42 -3.52 -0.99 13.80
N TYR A 43 -3.58 0.17 14.45
CA TYR A 43 -4.20 0.30 15.78
C TYR A 43 -5.70 -0.02 15.73
N PHE A 44 -6.44 0.50 14.75
CA PHE A 44 -7.89 0.26 14.67
C PHE A 44 -8.21 -1.19 14.31
N GLU A 45 -7.34 -1.87 13.57
CA GLU A 45 -7.52 -3.30 13.28
C GLU A 45 -7.24 -4.16 14.52
N VAL A 46 -6.14 -3.91 15.23
CA VAL A 46 -5.69 -4.72 16.37
C VAL A 46 -6.42 -4.38 17.67
N ALA A 47 -6.66 -3.09 17.93
CA ALA A 47 -7.22 -2.58 19.18
C ALA A 47 -8.61 -1.94 19.03
N GLY A 48 -9.17 -1.83 17.81
CA GLY A 48 -10.46 -1.18 17.58
C GLY A 48 -11.67 -1.92 18.16
N ARG A 49 -11.44 -3.08 18.81
CA ARG A 49 -12.48 -3.89 19.43
C ARG A 49 -11.99 -4.38 20.80
N PRO A 50 -12.10 -3.59 21.88
CA PRO A 50 -11.90 -4.10 23.23
C PRO A 50 -13.07 -5.04 23.55
N PHE A 51 -12.83 -6.33 23.33
CA PHE A 51 -13.69 -7.41 23.81
C PHE A 51 -12.85 -8.20 24.80
N GLY A 52 -13.14 -8.07 26.08
CA GLY A 52 -12.49 -8.88 27.11
C GLY A 52 -12.13 -8.14 28.39
N GLU A 53 -12.35 -6.83 28.46
CA GLU A 53 -12.11 -6.06 29.68
C GLU A 53 -13.03 -6.50 30.83
N GLU A 54 -14.29 -6.79 30.54
CA GLU A 54 -15.27 -7.25 31.55
C GLU A 54 -14.88 -8.61 32.14
N PRO A 55 -14.60 -9.66 31.35
CA PRO A 55 -14.14 -10.93 31.90
C PRO A 55 -12.74 -10.83 32.54
N ALA A 56 -11.84 -9.97 32.04
CA ALA A 56 -10.51 -9.79 32.64
C ALA A 56 -10.59 -9.17 34.04
N VAL A 57 -11.41 -8.13 34.21
CA VAL A 57 -11.65 -7.49 35.52
C VAL A 57 -12.39 -8.43 36.46
N GLN A 58 -13.36 -9.20 35.96
CA GLN A 58 -14.07 -10.18 36.77
C GLN A 58 -13.16 -11.32 37.28
N ALA A 59 -12.19 -11.75 36.48
CA ALA A 59 -11.29 -12.84 36.83
C ALA A 59 -10.12 -12.42 37.74
N ALA A 60 -9.50 -11.26 37.47
CA ALA A 60 -8.28 -10.82 38.16
C ALA A 60 -8.49 -9.62 39.10
N GLY A 61 -9.62 -8.95 39.02
CA GLY A 61 -9.89 -7.68 39.71
C GLY A 61 -9.35 -6.45 38.94
N PRO A 62 -9.84 -5.24 39.26
CA PRO A 62 -9.56 -4.03 38.47
C PRO A 62 -8.08 -3.66 38.39
N LEU A 63 -7.35 -3.78 39.51
CA LEU A 63 -5.95 -3.38 39.58
C LEU A 63 -5.04 -4.28 38.74
N PHE A 64 -5.24 -5.60 38.80
CA PHE A 64 -4.47 -6.55 38.02
C PHE A 64 -4.83 -6.55 36.54
N ALA A 65 -6.11 -6.29 36.20
CA ALA A 65 -6.53 -6.12 34.81
C ALA A 65 -5.81 -4.93 34.14
N ILE A 66 -5.82 -3.75 34.79
CA ILE A 66 -5.13 -2.55 34.27
C ILE A 66 -3.62 -2.80 34.17
N LEU A 67 -3.02 -3.39 35.21
CA LEU A 67 -1.60 -3.68 35.21
C LEU A 67 -1.20 -4.67 34.10
N GLY A 68 -2.03 -5.69 33.86
CA GLY A 68 -1.89 -6.63 32.76
C GLY A 68 -1.95 -5.92 31.40
N PHE A 69 -2.99 -5.13 31.15
CA PHE A 69 -3.13 -4.35 29.92
C PHE A 69 -1.97 -3.39 29.67
N LEU A 70 -1.36 -2.86 30.71
CA LEU A 70 -0.24 -1.93 30.58
C LEU A 70 1.08 -2.66 30.35
N ILE A 71 1.38 -3.72 31.09
CA ILE A 71 2.68 -4.41 31.03
C ILE A 71 2.76 -5.38 29.86
N PHE A 72 1.68 -6.11 29.58
CA PHE A 72 1.61 -7.14 28.54
C PHE A 72 2.08 -6.69 27.15
N PRO A 73 1.67 -5.53 26.59
CA PRO A 73 2.13 -5.10 25.27
C PRO A 73 3.64 -4.83 25.21
N PHE A 74 4.29 -4.45 26.30
CA PHE A 74 5.74 -4.21 26.31
C PHE A 74 6.53 -5.50 26.38
N ILE A 75 6.05 -6.51 27.10
CA ILE A 75 6.73 -7.79 27.25
C ILE A 75 6.51 -8.68 26.02
N TRP A 76 5.32 -8.62 25.41
CA TRP A 76 4.95 -9.50 24.31
C TRP A 76 5.00 -8.80 22.94
N SER A 77 4.24 -7.72 22.77
CA SER A 77 4.05 -7.10 21.44
C SER A 77 5.27 -6.33 20.94
N VAL A 78 6.03 -5.65 21.81
CA VAL A 78 7.23 -4.90 21.38
C VAL A 78 8.32 -5.83 20.83
N PRO A 79 8.70 -6.93 21.52
CA PRO A 79 9.65 -7.89 20.96
C PRO A 79 9.15 -8.56 19.69
N GLU A 80 7.88 -8.95 19.63
CA GLU A 80 7.26 -9.56 18.43
C GLU A 80 7.29 -8.60 17.23
N ALA A 81 6.95 -7.33 17.45
CA ALA A 81 6.97 -6.30 16.42
C ALA A 81 8.38 -6.03 15.90
N LEU A 82 9.39 -6.04 16.78
CA LEU A 82 10.80 -5.89 16.38
C LEU A 82 11.26 -7.07 15.54
N ILE A 83 10.96 -8.30 15.95
CA ILE A 83 11.32 -9.50 15.16
C ILE A 83 10.63 -9.48 13.80
N THR A 84 9.35 -9.12 13.76
CA THR A 84 8.58 -8.97 12.52
C THR A 84 9.14 -7.86 11.64
N ALA A 85 9.55 -6.74 12.24
CA ALA A 85 10.19 -5.64 11.52
C ALA A 85 11.51 -6.09 10.90
N GLU A 86 12.41 -6.73 11.67
CA GLU A 86 13.70 -7.25 11.18
C GLU A 86 13.51 -8.20 9.98
N LEU A 87 12.53 -9.10 10.06
CA LEU A 87 12.19 -10.01 8.96
C LEU A 87 11.55 -9.30 7.76
N SER A 88 10.76 -8.25 7.98
CA SER A 88 10.13 -7.45 6.93
C SER A 88 11.15 -6.60 6.16
N THR A 89 12.24 -6.14 6.80
CA THR A 89 13.32 -5.40 6.11
C THR A 89 14.34 -6.30 5.41
N ALA A 90 14.36 -7.61 5.72
CA ALA A 90 15.37 -8.55 5.23
C ALA A 90 15.36 -8.74 3.70
N PHE A 91 14.27 -8.39 3.02
CA PHE A 91 14.17 -8.45 1.56
C PHE A 91 14.11 -7.03 0.96
N PRO A 92 14.95 -6.71 -0.05
CA PRO A 92 14.88 -5.43 -0.75
C PRO A 92 13.65 -5.42 -1.67
N GLY A 93 12.50 -5.10 -1.10
CA GLY A 93 11.21 -5.02 -1.77
C GLY A 93 10.11 -4.94 -0.72
N ASN A 94 9.12 -4.08 -0.92
CA ASN A 94 8.00 -3.89 0.01
C ASN A 94 7.23 -5.22 0.17
N GLY A 95 7.62 -6.04 1.15
CA GLY A 95 7.00 -7.31 1.49
C GLY A 95 5.77 -7.07 2.36
N GLY A 96 4.72 -6.55 1.71
CA GLY A 96 3.38 -6.31 2.23
C GLY A 96 2.40 -6.29 1.08
#